data_AF-A0A534BF16-F1
#
_entry.id   AF-A0A534BF16-F1
#
_cell.length_a   1.000
_cell.length_b   1.000
_cell.length_c   1.000
_cell.angle_alpha   90.00
_cell.angle_beta   90.00
_cell.angle_gamma   90.00
#
_symmetry.space_group_name_H-M   'P 1'
#
loop_
_entity.id
_entity.type
_entity.pdbx_description
1 polymer ?
#
loop_
_entity_poly.entity_id
_entity_poly.type
_entity_poly.pdbx_seq_one_letter_code
_entity_poly.pdbx_strand_id
1 'polypeptide(L)'
;ARAADGDARRALNMLELAAGLMEAGGAARLLTLAVAQEVASGGQRRFDKGGDQFYQQISALHKAVRGTDPDAALYWLCRMLDGGCDPRYIARRVTRMAVEDIGLADPRALALALDGWEAYERLGTPEGELAVATAVVYLACAPKSNALYVAMGEAMADVGEFGTLDVPLRLRNAPTRLMKNLGHGRDYRYAHDEPEAFAAGERYLPDEMPDRRYYRPVPRGLEVKISEALARLRARTAAKG
;
A
#
# COMPACT_ATOMS: atom_id res chain seq x y z
N ALA A 1 23.69 8.93 30.07
CA ALA A 1 23.43 7.52 30.45
C ALA A 1 21.98 7.30 30.88
N ARG A 2 21.55 7.80 32.06
CA ARG A 2 20.16 7.64 32.55
C ARG A 2 19.11 8.17 31.57
N ALA A 3 19.23 9.42 31.12
CA ALA A 3 18.29 10.00 30.14
C ALA A 3 18.38 9.39 28.72
N ALA A 4 19.41 8.58 28.46
CA ALA A 4 19.64 7.90 27.18
C ALA A 4 19.28 6.40 27.25
N ASP A 5 18.76 5.90 28.39
CA ASP A 5 18.46 4.48 28.64
C ASP A 5 19.59 3.52 28.24
N GLY A 6 20.84 3.94 28.42
CA GLY A 6 22.03 3.14 28.07
C GLY A 6 22.39 3.09 26.59
N ASP A 7 21.61 3.73 25.71
CA ASP A 7 21.87 3.77 24.27
C ASP A 7 22.92 4.86 23.92
N ALA A 8 24.03 4.45 23.30
CA ALA A 8 25.13 5.33 22.93
C ALA A 8 24.78 6.31 21.80
N ARG A 9 23.96 5.90 20.82
CA ARG A 9 23.48 6.76 19.74
C ARG A 9 22.56 7.84 20.32
N ARG A 10 21.69 7.46 21.26
CA ARG A 10 20.83 8.40 21.99
C ARG A 10 21.64 9.41 22.79
N ALA A 11 22.70 8.96 23.47
CA ALA A 11 23.59 9.86 24.19
C ALA A 11 24.26 10.90 23.25
N LEU A 12 24.72 10.48 22.07
CA LEU A 12 25.34 11.36 21.08
C LEU A 12 24.33 12.38 20.53
N ASN A 13 23.13 11.91 20.20
CA ASN A 13 22.02 12.72 19.72
C ASN A 13 21.59 13.79 20.74
N MET A 14 21.54 13.46 22.03
CA MET A 14 21.25 14.42 23.10
C MET A 14 22.36 15.46 23.21
N LEU A 15 23.63 15.07 23.03
CA LEU A 15 24.74 16.00 23.01
C LEU A 15 24.66 16.99 21.84
N GLU A 16 24.26 16.55 20.65
CA GLU A 16 24.04 17.42 19.49
C GLU A 16 22.91 18.45 19.72
N LEU A 17 21.77 18.01 20.28
CA LEU A 17 20.68 18.92 20.64
C LEU A 17 21.13 19.95 21.67
N ALA A 18 21.85 19.49 22.69
CA ALA A 18 22.39 20.37 23.70
C ALA A 18 23.36 21.39 23.08
N ALA A 19 24.20 20.97 22.13
CA ALA A 19 25.11 21.86 21.41
C ALA A 19 24.39 22.92 20.55
N GLY A 20 23.17 22.64 20.09
CA GLY A 20 22.32 23.60 19.36
C GLY A 20 21.59 24.60 20.26
N LEU A 21 21.29 24.22 21.50
CA LEU A 21 20.63 25.07 22.51
C LEU A 21 21.62 25.97 23.29
N MET A 22 22.93 25.69 23.19
CA MET A 22 23.96 26.49 23.84
C MET A 22 24.11 27.84 23.13
N GLU A 23 23.82 28.94 23.84
CA GLU A 23 23.98 30.29 23.30
C GLU A 23 25.43 30.61 22.91
N ALA A 24 25.59 31.37 21.82
CA ALA A 24 26.87 31.89 21.37
C ALA A 24 27.24 33.17 22.14
N GLY A 25 27.47 33.05 23.45
CA GLY A 25 27.79 34.17 24.34
C GLY A 25 29.07 33.94 25.15
N GLY A 26 30.24 34.15 24.54
CA GLY A 26 31.56 34.12 25.21
C GLY A 26 32.52 33.03 24.71
N ALA A 27 33.76 33.05 25.22
CA ALA A 27 34.92 32.30 24.71
C ALA A 27 34.80 30.75 24.78
N ALA A 28 33.73 30.21 25.36
CA ALA A 28 33.43 28.78 25.35
C ALA A 28 31.91 28.54 25.42
N ARG A 29 31.39 27.63 24.58
CA ARG A 29 30.01 27.14 24.71
C ARG A 29 29.95 26.22 25.94
N LEU A 30 29.12 26.55 26.93
CA LEU A 30 29.02 25.79 28.19
C LEU A 30 27.71 24.99 28.27
N LEU A 31 27.82 23.67 28.47
CA LEU A 31 26.68 22.78 28.65
C LEU A 31 26.18 22.92 30.09
N THR A 32 25.07 23.64 30.31
CA THR A 32 24.49 23.82 31.64
C THR A 32 23.56 22.66 32.01
N LEU A 33 23.32 22.47 33.31
CA LEU A 33 22.35 21.48 33.79
C LEU A 33 20.94 21.78 33.28
N ALA A 34 20.58 23.07 33.11
CA ALA A 34 19.28 23.47 32.56
C ALA A 34 19.11 22.99 31.11
N VAL A 35 20.12 23.21 30.25
CA VAL A 35 20.13 22.71 28.86
C VAL A 35 20.09 21.17 28.85
N ALA A 36 20.87 20.52 29.71
CA ALA A 36 20.84 19.06 29.82
C ALA A 36 19.49 18.53 30.30
N GLN A 37 18.81 19.23 31.21
CA GLN A 37 17.47 18.90 31.70
C GLN A 37 16.39 19.16 30.65
N GLU A 38 16.52 20.21 29.85
CA GLU A 38 15.62 20.51 28.73
C GLU A 38 15.71 19.42 27.65
N VAL A 39 16.93 19.02 27.28
CA VAL A 39 17.15 17.90 26.35
C VAL A 39 16.72 16.56 26.98
N ALA A 40 16.87 16.39 28.30
CA ALA A 40 16.47 15.16 28.99
C ALA A 40 14.98 15.06 29.31
N SER A 41 14.28 16.19 29.46
CA SER A 41 12.85 16.26 29.82
C SER A 41 11.90 16.07 28.63
N GLY A 42 12.45 15.96 27.42
CA GLY A 42 11.72 15.37 26.30
C GLY A 42 10.97 16.38 25.46
N GLY A 43 11.67 17.39 24.93
CA GLY A 43 11.29 17.98 23.65
C GLY A 43 11.32 16.90 22.56
N GLN A 44 10.19 16.22 22.37
CA GLN A 44 9.98 15.05 21.52
C GLN A 44 10.76 13.80 21.94
N ARG A 45 10.05 12.79 22.45
CA ARG A 45 10.59 11.42 22.59
C ARG A 45 11.10 11.00 21.21
N ARG A 46 12.43 10.97 21.06
CA ARG A 46 13.07 10.97 19.75
C ARG A 46 12.82 9.63 19.04
N PHE A 47 11.91 9.66 18.07
CA PHE A 47 11.82 8.69 16.99
C PHE A 47 13.10 8.78 16.16
N ASP A 48 13.80 7.66 16.03
CA ASP A 48 14.97 7.53 15.17
C ASP A 48 14.52 7.60 13.71
N LYS A 49 14.23 8.80 13.19
CA LYS A 49 13.81 9.03 11.80
C LYS A 49 14.88 8.45 10.87
N GLY A 50 14.59 7.27 10.31
CA GLY A 50 15.48 6.55 9.41
C GLY A 50 16.34 5.47 10.05
N GLY A 51 16.23 5.19 11.35
CA GLY A 51 16.91 4.06 12.00
C GLY A 51 16.02 2.85 12.29
N ASP A 52 16.60 1.80 12.87
CA ASP A 52 15.95 0.49 12.98
C ASP A 52 14.62 0.53 13.75
N GLN A 53 14.52 1.33 14.82
CA GLN A 53 13.28 1.46 15.59
C GLN A 53 12.14 2.09 14.79
N PHE A 54 12.43 2.98 13.84
CA PHE A 54 11.42 3.54 12.95
C PHE A 54 10.84 2.45 12.05
N TYR A 55 11.72 1.67 11.42
CA TYR A 55 11.31 0.60 10.51
C TYR A 55 10.59 -0.54 11.25
N GLN A 56 11.00 -0.84 12.48
CA GLN A 56 10.31 -1.81 13.33
C GLN A 56 8.89 -1.34 13.69
N GLN A 57 8.68 -0.07 14.03
CA GLN A 57 7.36 0.44 14.38
C GLN A 57 6.41 0.49 13.18
N ILE A 58 6.85 0.96 12.01
CA ILE A 58 5.98 0.93 10.82
C ILE A 58 5.69 -0.50 10.35
N SER A 59 6.66 -1.41 10.53
CA SER A 59 6.47 -2.84 10.27
C SER A 59 5.45 -3.46 11.22
N ALA A 60 5.48 -3.08 12.51
CA ALA A 60 4.51 -3.52 13.51
C ALA A 60 3.10 -2.97 13.22
N LEU A 61 2.97 -1.68 12.88
CA LEU A 61 1.70 -1.09 12.44
C LEU A 61 1.11 -1.86 11.25
N HIS A 62 1.93 -2.09 10.22
CA HIS A 62 1.49 -2.81 9.02
C HIS A 62 1.01 -4.23 9.35
N LYS A 63 1.77 -4.96 10.18
CA LYS A 63 1.42 -6.32 10.60
C LYS A 63 0.17 -6.35 11.48
N ALA A 64 -0.05 -5.35 12.33
CA ALA A 64 -1.27 -5.26 13.14
C ALA A 64 -2.51 -5.03 12.26
N VAL A 65 -2.43 -4.12 11.29
CA VAL A 65 -3.50 -3.91 10.30
C VAL A 65 -3.78 -5.20 9.53
N ARG A 66 -2.73 -5.84 8.98
CA ARG A 66 -2.85 -7.11 8.25
C ARG A 66 -3.42 -8.24 9.12
N GLY A 67 -3.01 -8.27 10.38
CA GLY A 67 -3.40 -9.23 11.41
C GLY A 67 -4.80 -9.02 11.97
N THR A 68 -5.50 -7.96 11.58
CA THR A 68 -6.85 -7.64 12.08
C THR A 68 -6.86 -7.32 13.59
N ASP A 69 -5.86 -6.54 14.03
CA ASP A 69 -5.75 -6.05 15.41
C ASP A 69 -5.85 -4.52 15.41
N PRO A 70 -7.07 -3.95 15.52
CA PRO A 70 -7.26 -2.49 15.50
C PRO A 70 -6.64 -1.79 16.72
N ASP A 71 -6.59 -2.47 17.87
CA ASP A 71 -6.03 -1.91 19.10
C ASP A 71 -4.51 -1.78 19.01
N ALA A 72 -3.83 -2.84 18.56
CA ALA A 72 -2.38 -2.79 18.32
C ALA A 72 -2.03 -1.84 17.17
N ALA A 73 -2.85 -1.79 16.11
CA ALA A 73 -2.64 -0.85 15.02
C ALA A 73 -2.72 0.61 15.51
N LEU A 74 -3.73 0.94 16.33
CA LEU A 74 -3.85 2.27 16.93
C LEU A 74 -2.68 2.57 17.87
N TYR A 75 -2.25 1.61 18.68
CA TYR A 75 -1.08 1.78 19.55
C TYR A 75 0.19 2.11 18.75
N TRP A 76 0.50 1.34 17.70
CA TRP A 76 1.69 1.58 16.89
C TRP A 76 1.61 2.90 16.11
N LEU A 77 0.42 3.28 15.63
CA LEU A 77 0.17 4.59 15.05
C LEU A 77 0.51 5.70 16.05
N CYS A 78 -0.10 5.69 17.24
CA CYS A 78 0.13 6.70 18.27
C CYS A 78 1.59 6.74 18.74
N ARG A 79 2.26 5.59 18.85
CA ARG A 79 3.70 5.49 19.13
C ARG A 79 4.55 6.21 18.08
N MET A 80 4.21 6.08 16.80
CA MET A 80 4.90 6.77 15.73
C MET A 80 4.63 8.27 15.75
N LEU A 81 3.39 8.69 16.00
CA LEU A 81 2.99 10.11 16.11
C LEU A 81 3.66 10.80 17.30
N ASP A 82 3.59 10.20 18.50
CA ASP A 82 4.28 10.66 19.73
C ASP A 82 5.80 10.76 19.53
N GLY A 83 6.35 9.85 18.72
CA GLY A 83 7.74 9.88 18.32
C GLY A 83 8.11 11.06 17.40
N GLY A 84 7.14 11.73 16.78
CA GLY A 84 7.36 12.78 15.79
C GLY A 84 7.53 12.26 14.37
N CYS A 85 7.01 11.06 14.05
CA CYS A 85 6.86 10.61 12.68
C CYS A 85 6.03 11.59 11.89
N ASP A 86 6.46 11.91 10.66
CA ASP A 86 5.61 12.67 9.75
C ASP A 86 4.34 11.85 9.43
N PRO A 87 3.12 12.33 9.74
CA PRO A 87 1.89 11.62 9.42
C PRO A 87 1.72 11.34 7.93
N ARG A 88 2.36 12.12 7.03
CA ARG A 88 2.38 11.84 5.59
C ARG A 88 3.10 10.54 5.27
N TYR A 89 4.16 10.20 6.02
CA TYR A 89 4.83 8.91 5.87
C TYR A 89 3.89 7.77 6.25
N ILE A 90 3.15 7.93 7.34
CA ILE A 90 2.18 6.93 7.79
C ILE A 90 1.05 6.80 6.77
N ALA A 91 0.48 7.92 6.30
CA ALA A 91 -0.57 7.93 5.29
C ALA A 91 -0.17 7.16 4.01
N ARG A 92 1.05 7.36 3.48
CA ARG A 92 1.58 6.56 2.36
C ARG A 92 1.57 5.06 2.65
N ARG A 93 1.91 4.66 3.87
CA ARG A 93 1.95 3.25 4.29
C ARG A 93 0.54 2.69 4.48
N VAL A 94 -0.40 3.50 4.98
CA VAL A 94 -1.82 3.15 5.10
C VAL A 94 -2.43 2.94 3.70
N THR A 95 -2.18 3.83 2.73
CA THR A 95 -2.57 3.62 1.33
C THR A 95 -1.98 2.34 0.77
N ARG A 96 -0.72 2.01 1.10
CA ARG A 96 -0.10 0.75 0.68
C ARG A 96 -0.81 -0.47 1.28
N MET A 97 -1.16 -0.44 2.57
CA MET A 97 -1.91 -1.52 3.24
C MET A 97 -3.28 -1.72 2.58
N ALA A 98 -3.98 -0.64 2.21
CA ALA A 98 -5.28 -0.71 1.57
C ALA A 98 -5.26 -1.52 0.26
N VAL A 99 -4.23 -1.33 -0.59
CA VAL A 99 -4.13 -2.05 -1.87
C VAL A 99 -3.46 -3.43 -1.78
N GLU A 100 -2.60 -3.64 -0.78
CA GLU A 100 -1.85 -4.90 -0.60
C GLU A 100 -2.62 -5.94 0.22
N ASP A 101 -3.20 -5.52 1.35
CA ASP A 101 -3.74 -6.42 2.38
C ASP A 101 -5.26 -6.48 2.39
N ILE A 102 -5.95 -5.45 1.86
CA ILE A 102 -7.42 -5.42 1.77
C ILE A 102 -7.85 -5.70 0.32
N GLY A 103 -7.28 -4.96 -0.64
CA GLY A 103 -7.45 -5.22 -2.07
C GLY A 103 -8.92 -5.20 -2.50
N LEU A 104 -9.30 -6.17 -3.33
CA LEU A 104 -10.67 -6.27 -3.86
C LEU A 104 -11.66 -6.90 -2.88
N ALA A 105 -11.23 -7.37 -1.72
CA ALA A 105 -12.16 -7.83 -0.69
C ALA A 105 -12.96 -6.65 -0.11
N ASP A 106 -12.37 -5.45 -0.06
CA ASP A 106 -13.10 -4.20 0.12
C ASP A 106 -12.44 -3.03 -0.64
N PRO A 107 -12.82 -2.78 -1.91
CA PRO A 107 -12.22 -1.75 -2.76
C PRO A 107 -12.32 -0.32 -2.20
N ARG A 108 -13.26 -0.05 -1.28
CA ARG A 108 -13.44 1.27 -0.67
C ARG A 108 -12.29 1.65 0.26
N ALA A 109 -11.52 0.66 0.73
CA ALA A 109 -10.37 0.85 1.58
C ALA A 109 -9.33 1.82 1.00
N LEU A 110 -9.10 1.80 -0.32
CA LEU A 110 -8.19 2.72 -0.97
C LEU A 110 -8.69 4.16 -0.89
N ALA A 111 -9.97 4.39 -1.20
CA ALA A 111 -10.58 5.71 -1.11
C ALA A 111 -10.52 6.23 0.32
N LEU A 112 -10.90 5.42 1.32
CA LEU A 112 -10.85 5.84 2.71
C LEU A 112 -9.42 6.18 3.20
N ALA A 113 -8.41 5.43 2.75
CA ALA A 113 -7.01 5.74 3.06
C ALA A 113 -6.55 7.07 2.42
N LEU A 114 -6.99 7.35 1.19
CA LEU A 114 -6.71 8.61 0.50
C LEU A 114 -7.47 9.78 1.12
N ASP A 115 -8.73 9.59 1.50
CA ASP A 115 -9.55 10.60 2.17
C ASP A 115 -8.96 10.95 3.53
N GLY A 116 -8.48 9.95 4.29
CA GLY A 116 -7.77 10.16 5.54
C GLY A 116 -6.47 10.94 5.36
N TRP A 117 -5.73 10.69 4.28
CA TRP A 117 -4.56 11.48 3.92
C TRP A 117 -4.94 12.91 3.53
N GLU A 118 -5.90 13.09 2.64
CA GLU A 118 -6.32 14.40 2.17
C GLU A 118 -6.88 15.27 3.31
N ALA A 119 -7.63 14.67 4.23
CA ALA A 119 -8.09 15.33 5.45
C ALA A 119 -6.90 15.79 6.32
N TYR A 120 -5.85 14.96 6.46
CA TYR A 120 -4.64 15.38 7.15
C TYR A 120 -3.93 16.56 6.46
N GLU A 121 -3.83 16.56 5.13
CA GLU A 121 -3.22 17.69 4.40
C GLU A 121 -3.98 19.01 4.62
N ARG A 122 -5.29 18.94 4.87
CA ARG A 122 -6.14 20.12 5.12
C ARG A 122 -6.13 20.57 6.58
N LEU A 123 -6.14 19.63 7.53
CA LEU A 123 -6.30 19.91 8.96
C LEU A 123 -4.95 20.08 9.68
N GLY A 124 -3.91 19.35 9.25
CA GLY A 124 -2.62 19.31 9.95
C GLY A 124 -2.69 18.59 11.31
N THR A 125 -1.61 18.69 12.09
CA THR A 125 -1.53 18.15 13.45
C THR A 125 -2.10 19.15 14.46
N PRO A 126 -2.89 18.71 15.46
CA PRO A 126 -3.29 17.31 15.74
C PRO A 126 -4.57 16.83 15.05
N GLU A 127 -5.44 17.72 14.56
CA GLU A 127 -6.81 17.39 14.16
C GLU A 127 -6.88 16.37 13.00
N GLY A 128 -5.97 16.47 12.04
CA GLY A 128 -5.85 15.58 10.89
C GLY A 128 -5.32 14.19 11.22
N GLU A 129 -4.64 14.00 12.35
CA GLU A 129 -4.11 12.70 12.76
C GLU A 129 -5.24 11.69 13.02
N LEU A 130 -6.38 12.18 13.52
CA LEU A 130 -7.57 11.36 13.73
C LEU A 130 -8.16 10.83 12.41
N ALA A 131 -8.01 11.57 11.30
CA ALA A 131 -8.43 11.09 9.98
C ALA A 131 -7.55 9.92 9.49
N VAL A 132 -6.23 9.99 9.72
CA VAL A 132 -5.32 8.88 9.44
C VAL A 132 -5.63 7.69 10.35
N ALA A 133 -5.90 7.93 11.64
CA ALA A 133 -6.29 6.89 12.60
C ALA A 133 -7.59 6.17 12.18
N THR A 134 -8.57 6.93 11.68
CA THR A 134 -9.82 6.38 11.15
C THR A 134 -9.55 5.39 10.02
N ALA A 135 -8.69 5.76 9.06
CA ALA A 135 -8.29 4.86 7.98
C ALA A 135 -7.57 3.62 8.51
N VAL A 136 -6.59 3.77 9.42
CA VAL A 136 -5.86 2.64 10.02
C VAL A 136 -6.80 1.62 10.68
N VAL A 137 -7.72 2.09 11.52
CA VAL A 137 -8.67 1.21 12.24
C VAL A 137 -9.63 0.55 11.26
N TYR A 138 -10.13 1.27 10.25
CA TYR A 138 -10.96 0.67 9.21
C TYR A 138 -10.23 -0.46 8.47
N LEU A 139 -9.00 -0.23 8.03
CA LEU A 139 -8.20 -1.24 7.33
C LEU A 139 -7.93 -2.45 8.24
N ALA A 140 -7.69 -2.23 9.53
CA ALA A 140 -7.53 -3.31 10.49
C ALA A 140 -8.80 -4.17 10.57
N CYS A 141 -9.99 -3.57 10.56
CA CYS A 141 -11.26 -4.32 10.60
C CYS A 141 -11.73 -4.88 9.24
N ALA A 142 -11.21 -4.37 8.12
CA ALA A 142 -11.68 -4.72 6.79
C ALA A 142 -11.35 -6.19 6.40
N PRO A 143 -12.17 -6.82 5.53
CA PRO A 143 -11.85 -8.13 4.95
C PRO A 143 -10.49 -8.11 4.25
N LYS A 144 -9.64 -9.10 4.54
CA LYS A 144 -8.28 -9.17 3.98
C LYS A 144 -8.24 -9.92 2.66
N SER A 145 -7.52 -9.39 1.68
CA SER A 145 -7.13 -10.10 0.46
C SER A 145 -5.86 -9.52 -0.12
N ASN A 146 -4.87 -10.38 -0.32
CA ASN A 146 -3.68 -10.12 -1.13
C ASN A 146 -3.78 -10.78 -2.52
N ALA A 147 -4.97 -11.23 -2.95
CA ALA A 147 -5.13 -11.99 -4.19
C ALA A 147 -4.68 -11.21 -5.42
N LEU A 148 -4.97 -9.91 -5.48
CA LEU A 148 -4.50 -9.03 -6.56
C LEU A 148 -2.98 -8.83 -6.52
N TYR A 149 -2.40 -8.67 -5.32
CA TYR A 149 -0.96 -8.52 -5.14
C TYR A 149 -0.19 -9.75 -5.66
N VAL A 150 -0.65 -10.95 -5.28
CA VAL A 150 -0.08 -12.22 -5.77
C VAL A 150 -0.28 -12.36 -7.27
N ALA A 151 -1.48 -12.09 -7.78
CA ALA A 151 -1.79 -12.18 -9.20
C ALA A 151 -0.90 -11.26 -10.06
N MET A 152 -0.67 -10.03 -9.60
CA MET A 152 0.24 -9.10 -10.28
C MET A 152 1.69 -9.60 -10.27
N GLY A 153 2.14 -10.17 -9.16
CA GLY A 153 3.47 -10.77 -9.06
C GLY A 153 3.67 -11.93 -10.03
N GLU A 154 2.70 -12.83 -10.13
CA GLU A 154 2.71 -13.94 -11.09
C GLU A 154 2.70 -13.44 -12.54
N ALA A 155 1.86 -12.46 -12.87
CA ALA A 155 1.80 -11.89 -14.21
C ALA A 155 3.12 -11.19 -14.59
N MET A 156 3.75 -10.45 -13.66
CA MET A 156 5.04 -9.81 -13.89
C MET A 156 6.17 -10.83 -14.07
N ALA A 157 6.12 -11.97 -13.36
CA ALA A 157 7.07 -13.06 -13.55
C ALA A 157 6.93 -13.68 -14.95
N ASP A 158 5.70 -13.96 -15.38
CA ASP A 158 5.43 -14.49 -16.72
C ASP A 158 5.83 -13.49 -17.83
N VAL A 159 5.65 -12.18 -17.64
CA VAL A 159 6.17 -11.16 -18.58
C VAL A 159 7.70 -11.23 -18.70
N GLY A 160 8.39 -11.48 -17.58
CA GLY A 160 9.84 -11.70 -17.59
C GLY A 160 10.27 -13.00 -18.27
N GLU A 161 9.47 -14.06 -18.13
CA GLU A 161 9.75 -15.39 -18.68
C GLU A 161 9.47 -15.48 -20.18
N PHE A 162 8.29 -15.03 -20.62
CA PHE A 162 7.82 -15.16 -22.01
C PHE A 162 8.28 -14.01 -22.92
N GLY A 163 8.83 -12.93 -22.36
CA GLY A 163 9.36 -11.81 -23.13
C GLY A 163 8.30 -11.06 -23.93
N THR A 164 8.57 -10.84 -25.22
CA THR A 164 7.76 -9.99 -26.09
C THR A 164 6.83 -10.79 -27.00
N LEU A 165 6.00 -11.67 -26.42
CA LEU A 165 4.98 -12.37 -27.20
C LEU A 165 4.04 -11.36 -27.87
N ASP A 166 3.64 -11.70 -29.10
CA ASP A 166 2.86 -10.81 -29.93
C ASP A 166 1.42 -10.67 -29.41
N VAL A 167 0.85 -9.46 -29.54
CA VAL A 167 -0.58 -9.27 -29.33
C VAL A 167 -1.34 -10.06 -30.40
N PRO A 168 -2.32 -10.91 -30.04
CA PRO A 168 -3.12 -11.64 -31.03
C PRO A 168 -3.77 -10.71 -32.06
N LEU A 169 -3.79 -11.09 -33.34
CA LEU A 169 -4.28 -10.24 -34.44
C LEU A 169 -5.68 -9.69 -34.17
N ARG A 170 -6.58 -10.51 -33.61
CA ARG A 170 -7.96 -10.16 -33.23
C ARG A 170 -8.06 -9.07 -32.16
N LEU A 171 -7.00 -8.81 -31.40
CA LEU A 171 -6.94 -7.77 -30.37
C LEU A 171 -6.16 -6.53 -30.82
N ARG A 172 -5.50 -6.57 -32.00
CA ARG A 172 -4.73 -5.44 -32.53
C ARG A 172 -5.66 -4.34 -33.04
N ASN A 173 -5.26 -3.10 -32.81
CA ASN A 173 -5.92 -1.95 -33.41
C ASN A 173 -5.68 -1.91 -34.94
N ALA A 174 -6.69 -1.51 -35.71
CA ALA A 174 -6.65 -1.47 -37.18
C ALA A 174 -7.11 -0.12 -37.76
N PRO A 175 -6.47 1.01 -37.40
CA PRO A 175 -6.89 2.34 -37.83
C PRO A 175 -6.65 2.61 -39.32
N THR A 176 -5.65 1.97 -39.93
CA THR A 176 -5.31 2.20 -41.35
C THR A 176 -5.82 1.08 -42.25
N ARG A 177 -6.00 1.38 -43.54
CA ARG A 177 -6.35 0.37 -44.56
C ARG A 177 -5.29 -0.73 -44.66
N LEU A 178 -4.01 -0.38 -44.55
CA LEU A 178 -2.92 -1.36 -44.55
C LEU A 178 -3.06 -2.34 -43.38
N MET A 179 -3.32 -1.86 -42.16
CA MET A 179 -3.49 -2.71 -40.98
C MET A 179 -4.70 -3.64 -41.09
N LYS A 180 -5.81 -3.15 -41.65
CA LYS A 180 -6.98 -4.00 -41.94
C LYS A 180 -6.66 -5.09 -42.97
N ASN A 181 -5.91 -4.75 -44.01
CA ASN A 181 -5.45 -5.72 -45.02
C ASN A 181 -4.50 -6.76 -44.41
N LEU A 182 -3.73 -6.39 -43.39
CA LEU A 182 -2.88 -7.29 -42.58
C LEU A 182 -3.69 -8.08 -41.52
N GLY A 183 -5.02 -8.00 -41.54
CA GLY A 183 -5.89 -8.77 -40.66
C GLY A 183 -5.94 -8.28 -39.21
N HIS A 184 -5.47 -7.07 -38.91
CA HIS A 184 -5.59 -6.52 -37.55
C HIS A 184 -7.05 -6.29 -37.19
N GLY A 185 -7.44 -6.67 -35.97
CA GLY A 185 -8.81 -6.59 -35.48
C GLY A 185 -9.80 -7.51 -36.20
N ARG A 186 -9.32 -8.35 -37.14
CA ARG A 186 -10.15 -9.35 -37.80
C ARG A 186 -10.59 -10.38 -36.76
N ASP A 187 -11.85 -10.78 -36.84
CA ASP A 187 -12.48 -11.75 -35.93
C ASP A 187 -12.54 -11.28 -34.46
N TYR A 188 -12.34 -9.98 -34.20
CA TYR A 188 -12.61 -9.40 -32.89
C TYR A 188 -14.08 -9.55 -32.52
N ARG A 189 -14.33 -10.15 -31.35
CA ARG A 189 -15.66 -10.30 -30.79
C ARG A 189 -15.95 -9.18 -29.80
N TYR A 190 -16.85 -8.28 -30.19
CA TYR A 190 -17.26 -7.17 -29.34
C TYR A 190 -18.23 -7.66 -28.25
N ALA A 191 -17.73 -7.74 -27.02
CA ALA A 191 -18.43 -8.42 -25.93
C ALA A 191 -19.82 -7.84 -25.65
N HIS A 192 -20.04 -6.53 -25.81
CA HIS A 192 -21.34 -5.89 -25.55
C HIS A 192 -22.46 -6.36 -26.50
N ASP A 193 -22.11 -6.85 -27.69
CA ASP A 193 -23.08 -7.41 -28.64
C ASP A 193 -23.38 -8.90 -28.36
N GLU A 194 -22.72 -9.49 -27.36
CA GLU A 194 -22.89 -10.88 -26.97
C GLU A 194 -23.77 -11.07 -25.73
N PRO A 195 -24.42 -12.24 -25.56
CA PRO A 195 -25.26 -12.51 -24.40
C PRO A 195 -24.53 -12.34 -23.07
N GLU A 196 -25.11 -11.51 -22.18
CA GLU A 196 -24.55 -11.06 -20.89
C GLU A 196 -23.29 -10.19 -21.01
N ALA A 197 -23.08 -9.55 -22.16
CA ALA A 197 -21.89 -8.75 -22.46
C ALA A 197 -20.57 -9.55 -22.31
N PHE A 198 -20.58 -10.84 -22.68
CA PHE A 198 -19.45 -11.76 -22.49
C PHE A 198 -19.18 -12.66 -23.70
N ALA A 199 -18.01 -12.49 -24.32
CA ALA A 199 -17.54 -13.30 -25.43
C ALA A 199 -17.03 -14.68 -24.97
N ALA A 200 -17.95 -15.59 -24.67
CA ALA A 200 -17.61 -16.94 -24.20
C ALA A 200 -16.69 -17.67 -25.20
N GLY A 201 -15.62 -18.30 -24.70
CA GLY A 201 -14.58 -18.93 -25.54
C GLY A 201 -13.52 -18.00 -26.11
N GLU A 202 -13.66 -16.68 -25.96
CA GLU A 202 -12.63 -15.74 -26.42
C GLU A 202 -11.37 -15.83 -25.54
N ARG A 203 -10.20 -15.75 -26.18
CA ARG A 203 -8.91 -15.82 -25.50
C ARG A 203 -8.21 -14.47 -25.60
N TYR A 204 -7.85 -13.92 -24.44
CA TYR A 204 -7.21 -12.59 -24.37
C TYR A 204 -5.70 -12.62 -24.13
N LEU A 205 -5.13 -13.78 -23.79
CA LEU A 205 -3.68 -13.97 -23.67
C LEU A 205 -3.04 -14.17 -25.05
N PRO A 206 -1.73 -13.91 -25.22
CA PRO A 206 -0.99 -14.21 -26.44
C PRO A 206 -1.16 -15.67 -26.87
N ASP A 207 -1.31 -15.92 -28.17
CA ASP A 207 -1.63 -17.25 -28.73
C ASP A 207 -0.58 -18.31 -28.34
N GLU A 208 0.68 -17.90 -28.19
CA GLU A 208 1.81 -18.78 -27.83
C GLU A 208 1.96 -19.00 -26.32
N MET A 209 1.24 -18.24 -25.49
CA MET A 209 1.31 -18.36 -24.04
C MET A 209 0.49 -19.56 -23.55
N PRO A 210 0.89 -20.31 -22.52
CA PRO A 210 -0.01 -21.27 -21.88
C PRO A 210 -1.21 -20.56 -21.23
N ASP A 211 -2.30 -21.28 -21.02
CA ASP A 211 -3.43 -20.72 -20.28
C ASP A 211 -3.04 -20.42 -18.83
N ARG A 212 -3.31 -19.18 -18.41
CA ARG A 212 -3.01 -18.71 -17.05
C ARG A 212 -4.26 -18.20 -16.34
N ARG A 213 -4.25 -18.37 -15.02
CA ARG A 213 -5.22 -17.79 -14.10
C ARG A 213 -4.48 -17.13 -12.95
N TYR A 214 -4.13 -15.86 -13.10
CA TYR A 214 -3.41 -15.11 -12.07
C TYR A 214 -4.33 -14.75 -10.90
N TYR A 215 -5.47 -14.11 -11.22
CA TYR A 215 -6.37 -13.64 -10.20
C TYR A 215 -7.27 -14.76 -9.67
N ARG A 216 -7.05 -15.10 -8.40
CA ARG A 216 -7.75 -16.13 -7.63
C ARG A 216 -8.39 -15.47 -6.40
N PRO A 217 -9.63 -14.94 -6.51
CA PRO A 217 -10.29 -14.24 -5.41
C PRO A 217 -10.47 -15.14 -4.19
N VAL A 218 -10.42 -14.57 -2.99
CA VAL A 218 -10.61 -15.29 -1.73
C VAL A 218 -12.07 -15.19 -1.24
N PRO A 219 -12.55 -16.10 -0.37
CA PRO A 219 -13.94 -16.10 0.10
C PRO A 219 -14.18 -15.06 1.20
N ARG A 220 -13.82 -13.79 0.95
CA ARG A 220 -13.90 -12.67 1.92
C ARG A 220 -14.40 -11.41 1.23
N GLY A 221 -15.29 -10.68 1.90
CA GLY A 221 -15.81 -9.41 1.39
C GLY A 221 -16.43 -9.52 0.00
N LEU A 222 -16.18 -8.52 -0.86
CA LEU A 222 -16.71 -8.51 -2.23
C LEU A 222 -16.12 -9.58 -3.14
N GLU A 223 -14.95 -10.15 -2.80
CA GLU A 223 -14.34 -11.20 -3.61
C GLU A 223 -15.18 -12.48 -3.66
N VAL A 224 -16.09 -12.70 -2.71
CA VAL A 224 -17.10 -13.78 -2.79
C VAL A 224 -17.94 -13.62 -4.05
N LYS A 225 -18.50 -12.42 -4.29
CA LYS A 225 -19.34 -12.13 -5.46
C LYS A 225 -18.54 -12.11 -6.76
N ILE A 226 -17.30 -11.62 -6.71
CA ILE A 226 -16.39 -11.67 -7.86
C ILE A 226 -16.09 -13.13 -8.24
N SER A 227 -15.80 -13.99 -7.26
CA SER A 227 -15.53 -15.42 -7.48
C SER A 227 -16.75 -16.14 -8.08
N GLU A 228 -17.95 -15.91 -7.53
CA GLU A 228 -19.22 -16.45 -8.06
C GLU A 228 -19.44 -16.04 -9.53
N ALA A 229 -19.25 -14.75 -9.84
CA ALA A 229 -19.43 -14.23 -11.21
C ALA A 229 -18.41 -14.83 -12.18
N LEU A 230 -17.13 -14.88 -11.81
CA LEU A 230 -16.07 -15.46 -12.63
C LEU A 230 -16.29 -16.96 -12.86
N ALA A 231 -16.71 -17.70 -11.84
CA ALA A 231 -17.02 -19.13 -11.97
C ALA A 231 -18.17 -19.37 -12.97
N ARG A 232 -19.26 -18.59 -12.85
CA ARG A 232 -20.40 -18.67 -13.78
C ARG A 232 -19.99 -18.41 -15.24
N LEU A 233 -19.23 -17.35 -15.47
CA LEU A 233 -18.77 -16.99 -16.83
C LEU A 233 -17.81 -18.03 -17.41
N ARG A 234 -16.88 -18.57 -16.60
CA ARG A 234 -15.92 -19.59 -17.03
C ARG A 234 -16.60 -20.93 -17.37
N ALA A 235 -17.64 -21.31 -16.64
CA ALA A 235 -18.41 -22.53 -16.94
C ALA A 235 -19.07 -22.46 -18.34
N ARG A 236 -19.50 -21.27 -18.78
CA ARG A 236 -20.05 -21.06 -20.13
C ARG A 236 -19.01 -21.22 -21.24
N THR A 237 -17.76 -20.83 -20.98
CA THR A 237 -16.65 -21.06 -21.92
C THR A 237 -16.39 -22.56 -22.08
N ALA A 238 -16.38 -23.33 -20.98
CA ALA A 238 -16.17 -24.78 -21.03
C ALA A 238 -17.31 -25.54 -21.74
N ALA A 239 -18.53 -25.01 -21.75
CA ALA A 239 -19.67 -25.62 -22.44
C ALA A 239 -19.70 -25.36 -23.97
N LYS A 240 -18.85 -24.45 -24.49
CA LYS A 240 -18.76 -24.11 -25.92
C LYS A 240 -17.56 -24.73 -26.64
N GLY A 241 -16.59 -25.29 -25.90
CA GLY A 241 -15.43 -26.00 -26.44
C GLY A 241 -15.64 -27.50 -26.41
#